data_AF-A0AA43LAF9-F1
#
_entry.id   AF-A0AA43LAF9-F1
#
_cell.length_a   1.000
_cell.length_b   1.000
_cell.length_c   1.000
_cell.angle_alpha   90.00
_cell.angle_beta   90.00
_cell.angle_gamma   90.00
#
_symmetry.space_group_name_H-M   'P 1'
#
loop_
_entity.id
_entity.type
_entity.pdbx_description
1 polymer ?
#
loop_
_entity_poly.entity_id
_entity_poly.type
_entity_poly.pdbx_seq_one_letter_code
_entity_poly.pdbx_strand_id
1 'polypeptide(L)' 'MEIPLEADEVLTRIKKLQTDGSSISKKQVKQSDPDLMRSALFFFPSWEHALKNANLL' A
#
# COMPACT_ATOMS: atom_id res chain seq x y z
N MET A 1 14.47 -8.22 10.35
CA MET A 1 13.78 -8.00 9.07
C MET A 1 13.72 -6.51 8.88
N GLU A 2 14.44 -5.97 7.90
CA GLU A 2 14.32 -4.57 7.53
C GLU A 2 13.01 -4.40 6.78
N ILE A 3 12.16 -3.49 7.25
CA ILE A 3 10.93 -3.14 6.55
C ILE A 3 11.29 -1.96 5.65
N PRO A 4 11.09 -2.07 4.33
CA PRO A 4 11.52 -1.03 3.40
C PRO A 4 10.83 0.32 3.60
N LEU A 5 9.62 0.32 4.18
CA LEU A 5 8.76 1.48 4.31
C LEU A 5 8.15 1.52 5.71
N GLU A 6 7.97 2.71 6.26
CA GLU A 6 7.17 2.90 7.48
C GLU A 6 5.66 2.93 7.17
N ALA A 7 4.82 2.82 8.21
CA ALA A 7 3.37 2.82 8.04
C ALA A 7 2.84 4.08 7.32
N ASP A 8 3.39 5.25 7.62
CA ASP A 8 3.01 6.51 6.95
C ASP A 8 3.44 6.53 5.48
N GLU A 9 4.64 6.03 5.17
CA GLU A 9 5.13 5.93 3.79
C GLU A 9 4.25 5.00 2.96
N VAL A 10 3.79 3.88 3.55
CA VAL A 10 2.83 2.99 2.89
C VAL A 10 1.57 3.75 2.48
N LEU A 11 0.98 4.54 3.40
CA LEU A 11 -0.22 5.32 3.12
C LEU A 11 0.03 6.39 2.05
N THR A 12 1.15 7.10 2.15
CA THR A 12 1.56 8.12 1.17
C THR A 12 1.74 7.51 -0.21
N ARG A 13 2.37 6.33 -0.30
CA ARG A 13 2.58 5.61 -1.56
C ARG A 13 1.27 5.12 -2.16
N ILE A 14 0.36 4.59 -1.34
CA ILE A 14 -0.98 4.18 -1.75
C ILE A 14 -1.77 5.35 -2.35
N LYS A 15 -1.77 6.51 -1.68
CA LYS A 15 -2.43 7.74 -2.17
C LYS A 15 -1.81 8.23 -3.48
N LYS A 16 -0.48 8.16 -3.59
CA LYS A 16 0.22 8.53 -4.80
C LYS A 16 -0.17 7.63 -5.98
N LEU A 17 -0.24 6.31 -5.78
CA LEU A 17 -0.69 5.37 -6.82
C LEU A 17 -2.08 5.73 -7.34
N GLN A 18 -3.01 6.08 -6.45
CA GLN A 18 -4.35 6.50 -6.87
C GLN A 18 -4.34 7.83 -7.62
N THR A 19 -3.56 8.81 -7.13
CA THR A 19 -3.43 10.14 -7.75
C THR A 19 -2.78 10.07 -9.13
N ASP A 20 -1.81 9.19 -9.31
CA ASP A 20 -1.13 8.91 -10.58
C ASP A 20 -2.02 8.09 -11.55
N GLY A 21 -3.27 7.78 -11.16
CA GLY A 21 -4.21 6.98 -11.95
C GLY A 21 -3.84 5.49 -12.04
N SER A 22 -2.86 5.04 -11.26
CA SER A 22 -2.44 3.65 -11.19
C SER A 22 -3.44 2.81 -10.40
N SER A 23 -3.62 1.55 -10.80
CA SER A 23 -4.53 0.64 -10.08
C SER A 23 -3.96 0.30 -8.71
N ILE A 24 -4.68 0.71 -7.66
CA ILE A 24 -4.43 0.32 -6.25
C ILE A 24 -4.98 -1.07 -5.91
N SER A 25 -5.29 -1.89 -6.92
CA SER A 25 -5.77 -3.24 -6.70
C SER A 25 -4.65 -4.12 -6.12
N LYS A 26 -5.01 -5.00 -5.17
CA LYS A 26 -4.06 -5.89 -4.50
C LYS A 26 -3.19 -6.69 -5.48
N LYS A 27 -3.79 -7.15 -6.58
CA LYS A 27 -3.09 -7.92 -7.63
C LYS A 27 -2.06 -7.06 -8.35
N GLN A 28 -2.42 -5.85 -8.75
CA GLN A 28 -1.52 -4.93 -9.45
C GLN A 28 -0.35 -4.53 -8.55
N VAL A 29 -0.63 -4.06 -7.33
CA VAL A 29 0.41 -3.60 -6.42
C VAL A 29 1.37 -4.73 -6.06
N LYS A 30 0.87 -5.95 -5.86
CA LYS A 30 1.75 -7.11 -5.62
C LYS A 30 2.71 -7.38 -6.78
N GLN A 31 2.33 -7.04 -8.02
CA GLN A 31 3.17 -7.23 -9.21
C GLN A 31 4.10 -6.05 -9.47
N SER A 32 3.63 -4.81 -9.27
CA SER A 32 4.37 -3.59 -9.59
C SER A 32 5.23 -3.07 -8.43
N ASP A 33 4.78 -3.26 -7.19
CA ASP A 33 5.42 -2.76 -5.97
C ASP A 33 5.25 -3.80 -4.82
N PRO A 34 5.96 -4.94 -4.89
CA PRO A 34 5.86 -6.01 -3.88
C PRO A 34 6.35 -5.58 -2.50
N ASP A 35 7.26 -4.61 -2.41
CA ASP A 35 7.77 -4.07 -1.16
C ASP A 35 6.73 -3.21 -0.44
N LEU A 36 5.97 -2.39 -1.19
CA LEU A 36 4.79 -1.72 -0.66
C LEU A 36 3.77 -2.71 -0.13
N MET A 37 3.49 -3.78 -0.88
CA MET A 37 2.54 -4.81 -0.45
C MET A 37 3.01 -5.50 0.83
N ARG A 38 4.29 -5.87 0.92
CA ARG A 38 4.86 -6.52 2.10
C ARG A 38 4.79 -5.61 3.33
N SER A 39 5.14 -4.34 3.16
CA SER A 39 5.10 -3.35 4.24
C SER A 39 3.66 -3.07 4.68
N ALA A 40 2.73 -2.94 3.73
CA ALA A 40 1.31 -2.77 4.03
C ALA A 40 0.73 -3.94 4.83
N LEU A 41 1.07 -5.18 4.47
CA LEU A 41 0.62 -6.37 5.21
C LEU A 41 1.34 -6.56 6.55
N PHE A 42 2.44 -5.86 6.79
CA PHE A 42 3.10 -5.85 8.09
C PHE A 42 2.39 -4.91 9.08
N PHE A 43 2.03 -3.70 8.63
CA PHE A 43 1.40 -2.69 9.50
C PHE A 43 -0.13 -2.81 9.56
N PHE A 44 -0.76 -3.31 8.50
CA PHE A 44 -2.21 -3.40 8.40
C PHE A 44 -2.67 -4.86 8.28
N PRO A 45 -3.81 -5.24 8.88
CA PRO A 45 -4.32 -6.60 8.82
C PRO A 45 -4.58 -7.12 7.40
N SER A 46 -4.89 -6.23 6.46
CA SER A 46 -5.04 -6.55 5.05
C SER A 46 -4.77 -5.33 4.17
N TRP A 47 -4.58 -5.57 2.86
CA TRP A 47 -4.47 -4.50 1.89
C TRP A 47 -5.68 -3.56 1.91
N GLU A 48 -6.90 -4.09 2.05
CA GLU A 48 -8.11 -3.26 2.18
C GLU A 48 -8.10 -2.39 3.44
N HIS A 49 -7.54 -2.87 4.56
CA HIS A 49 -7.36 -2.02 5.73
C HIS A 49 -6.36 -0.89 5.47
N ALA A 50 -5.27 -1.16 4.73
CA ALA A 50 -4.34 -0.10 4.33
C ALA A 50 -5.04 0.95 3.45
N LEU A 51 -5.90 0.53 2.51
CA LEU A 51 -6.69 1.45 1.68
C LEU A 51 -7.69 2.28 2.51
N LYS A 52 -8.38 1.67 3.48
CA LYS A 52 -9.27 2.38 4.41
C LYS A 52 -8.51 3.42 5.25
N ASN A 53 -7.36 3.05 5.79
CA ASN A 53 -6.49 3.99 6.53
C ASN A 53 -5.92 5.09 5.62
N ALA A 54 -5.77 4.80 4.32
CA ALA A 54 -5.42 5.80 3.32
C ALA A 54 -6.61 6.67 2.87
N ASN A 55 -7.81 6.45 3.42
CA ASN A 55 -9.08 7.09 3.03
C ASN A 55 -9.44 6.88 1.55
N LEU A 56 -9.11 5.73 0.97
CA LEU A 56 -9.39 5.40 -0.42
C LEU A 56 -10.54 4.39 -0.61
N LEU A 57 -11.11 3.91 0.49
CA LEU A 57 -12.17 2.91 0.56
C LEU A 57 -13.00 3.13 1.83
#